data_AF-A0A7C8Q667-F1
#
_entry.id   AF-A0A7C8Q667-F1
#
_cell.length_a   1.000
_cell.length_b   1.000
_cell.length_c   1.000
_cell.angle_alpha   90.00
_cell.angle_beta   90.00
_cell.angle_gamma   90.00
#
_symmetry.space_group_name_H-M   'P 1'
#
loop_
_entity.id
_entity.type
_entity.pdbx_description
1 polymer ?
#
loop_
_entity_poly.entity_id
_entity_poly.type
_entity_poly.pdbx_seq_one_letter_code
_entity_poly.pdbx_strand_id
1 'polypeptide(L)'
;VVNNVVFDEGLNYIDFYTILSRCFALLPAFATPEYLDRKASSTVPASLIAGTPLVATKAIISAYAYLTEEAVWLQDESETDFDVIGRVLRMSNEDRKAKSTKVRELRQQIIDENINLARKWTLEAFKKIGVRTYS
;
A
#
# COMPACT_ATOMS: atom_id res chain seq x y z
N VAL A 1 18.90 10.87 -25.75
CA VAL A 1 18.49 9.59 -25.15
C VAL A 1 17.44 9.92 -24.11
N VAL A 2 16.19 9.50 -24.30
CA VAL A 2 15.21 9.55 -23.22
C VAL A 2 15.53 8.37 -22.32
N ASN A 3 16.01 8.64 -21.10
CA ASN A 3 16.23 7.57 -20.12
C ASN A 3 14.87 7.04 -19.69
N ASN A 4 14.48 5.88 -20.21
CA ASN A 4 13.24 5.20 -19.83
C ASN A 4 13.36 4.47 -18.48
N VAL A 5 14.56 4.46 -17.89
CA VAL A 5 14.89 3.85 -16.60
C VAL A 5 15.72 4.84 -15.79
N VAL A 6 15.34 5.06 -14.53
CA VAL A 6 16.03 5.92 -13.57
C VAL A 6 16.31 5.09 -12.32
N PHE A 7 17.52 5.18 -11.79
CA PHE A 7 17.92 4.55 -10.53
C PHE A 7 18.04 5.63 -9.46
N ASP A 8 17.09 5.65 -8.54
CA ASP A 8 17.12 6.54 -7.38
C ASP A 8 17.67 5.77 -6.17
N GLU A 9 18.89 6.08 -5.75
CA GLU A 9 19.62 5.37 -4.68
C GLU A 9 20.05 6.31 -3.55
N GLY A 10 20.28 5.77 -2.35
CA GLY A 10 20.76 6.56 -1.21
C GLY A 10 19.79 7.65 -0.72
N LEU A 11 18.50 7.50 -1.04
CA LEU A 11 17.47 8.48 -0.74
C LEU A 11 17.22 8.59 0.77
N ASN A 12 16.97 9.82 1.23
CA ASN A 12 16.38 10.01 2.55
C ASN A 12 14.88 9.65 2.54
N TYR A 13 14.29 9.57 3.73
CA TYR A 13 12.89 9.20 3.90
C TYR A 13 11.92 10.09 3.10
N ILE A 14 12.13 11.42 3.12
CA ILE A 14 11.23 12.37 2.43
C ILE A 14 11.30 12.18 0.91
N ASP A 15 12.51 12.05 0.36
CA ASP A 15 12.71 11.89 -1.08
C ASP A 15 12.15 10.55 -1.57
N PHE A 16 12.38 9.47 -0.82
CA PHE A 16 11.84 8.15 -1.12
C PHE A 16 10.31 8.15 -1.24
N TYR A 17 9.60 8.69 -0.25
CA TYR A 17 8.13 8.76 -0.28
C TYR A 17 7.62 9.80 -1.29
N THR A 18 8.37 10.87 -1.55
CA THR A 18 8.02 11.85 -2.58
C THR A 18 8.04 11.21 -3.97
N ILE A 19 9.07 10.44 -4.28
CA ILE A 19 9.18 9.71 -5.55
C ILE A 19 8.04 8.70 -5.67
N LEU A 20 7.84 7.85 -4.66
CA LEU A 20 6.75 6.88 -4.63
C LEU A 20 5.39 7.55 -4.89
N SER A 21 5.10 8.67 -4.23
CA SER A 21 3.81 9.37 -4.34
C SER A 21 3.50 9.93 -5.73
N ARG A 22 4.52 10.06 -6.60
CA ARG A 22 4.41 10.53 -7.99
C ARG A 22 4.22 9.38 -8.97
N CYS A 23 4.44 8.13 -8.56
CA CYS A 23 4.20 6.95 -9.38
C CYS A 23 2.70 6.65 -9.48
N PHE A 24 2.25 6.17 -10.64
CA PHE A 24 0.86 5.72 -10.85
C PHE A 24 0.67 4.21 -10.57
N ALA A 25 1.76 3.45 -10.52
CA ALA A 25 1.76 2.04 -10.20
C ALA A 25 3.10 1.67 -9.56
N LEU A 26 3.06 0.67 -8.67
CA LEU A 26 4.23 0.03 -8.11
C LEU A 26 4.16 -1.47 -8.40
N LEU A 27 5.24 -2.04 -8.93
CA LEU A 27 5.32 -3.47 -9.23
C LEU A 27 6.13 -4.18 -8.12
N PRO A 28 5.53 -5.11 -7.37
CA PRO A 28 6.25 -5.88 -6.38
C PRO A 28 7.10 -6.96 -7.06
N ALA A 29 8.41 -6.76 -7.13
CA ALA A 29 9.35 -7.77 -7.59
C ALA A 29 9.66 -8.80 -6.48
N PHE A 30 8.68 -9.59 -6.07
CA PHE A 30 8.89 -10.64 -5.07
C PHE A 30 9.83 -11.71 -5.64
N ALA A 31 11.06 -11.76 -5.13
CA ALA A 31 12.06 -12.71 -5.58
C ALA A 31 11.66 -14.16 -5.28
N THR A 32 10.82 -14.38 -4.26
CA THR A 32 10.45 -15.72 -3.81
C THR A 32 9.02 -15.77 -3.20
N PRO A 33 8.32 -16.92 -3.23
CA PRO A 33 6.97 -17.07 -2.69
C PRO A 33 6.87 -16.83 -1.17
N GLU A 34 7.97 -16.88 -0.43
CA GLU A 34 7.97 -16.66 1.02
C GLU A 34 7.45 -15.27 1.40
N TYR A 35 7.46 -14.29 0.48
CA TYR A 35 6.82 -12.98 0.71
C TYR A 35 5.29 -13.01 0.83
N LEU A 36 4.68 -14.18 0.62
CA LEU A 36 3.25 -14.44 0.77
C LEU A 36 2.91 -15.24 2.05
N ASP A 37 3.91 -15.69 2.81
CA ASP A 37 3.70 -16.55 4.00
C ASP A 37 4.64 -16.20 5.16
N ARG A 38 5.96 -16.12 4.90
CA ARG A 38 7.01 -16.07 5.95
C ARG A 38 7.78 -14.76 6.02
N LYS A 39 7.66 -13.90 5.01
CA LYS A 39 8.37 -12.62 4.90
C LYS A 39 7.39 -11.51 4.61
N ALA A 40 7.54 -10.39 5.31
CA ALA A 40 6.88 -9.15 4.95
C ALA A 40 7.79 -8.35 4.00
N SER A 41 7.22 -7.87 2.90
CA SER A 41 7.87 -6.87 2.05
C SER A 41 7.51 -5.47 2.54
N SER A 42 8.52 -4.65 2.87
CA SER A 42 8.33 -3.24 3.26
C SER A 42 7.81 -2.37 2.11
N THR A 43 7.94 -2.83 0.86
CA THR A 43 7.44 -2.15 -0.32
C THR A 43 5.91 -2.07 -0.34
N VAL A 44 5.21 -3.11 0.15
CA VAL A 44 3.75 -3.16 0.20
C VAL A 44 3.16 -2.08 1.14
N PRO A 45 3.57 -1.95 2.41
CA PRO A 45 3.12 -0.85 3.24
C PRO A 45 3.65 0.50 2.75
N ALA A 46 4.84 0.57 2.15
CA ALA A 46 5.36 1.82 1.60
C ALA A 46 4.48 2.36 0.46
N SER A 47 3.94 1.50 -0.41
CA SER A 47 3.01 1.92 -1.47
C SER A 47 1.74 2.51 -0.87
N LEU A 48 1.18 1.87 0.16
CA LEU A 48 0.00 2.36 0.88
C LEU A 48 0.26 3.71 1.55
N ILE A 49 1.38 3.86 2.27
CA ILE A 49 1.78 5.12 2.91
C ILE A 49 1.90 6.24 1.88
N ALA A 50 2.56 5.97 0.74
CA ALA A 50 2.74 6.94 -0.34
C ALA A 50 1.44 7.29 -1.09
N GLY A 51 0.39 6.47 -0.96
CA GLY A 51 -0.83 6.61 -1.76
C GLY A 51 -0.66 6.12 -3.20
N THR A 52 0.23 5.15 -3.40
CA THR A 52 0.63 4.61 -4.70
C THR A 52 0.01 3.22 -4.90
N PRO A 53 -0.78 3.02 -5.95
CA PRO A 53 -1.41 1.72 -6.19
C PRO A 53 -0.37 0.63 -6.51
N LEU A 54 -0.53 -0.52 -5.87
CA LEU A 54 0.30 -1.71 -6.10
C LEU A 54 -0.32 -2.57 -7.22
N VAL A 55 0.50 -3.15 -8.10
CA VAL A 55 0.08 -4.28 -8.93
C VAL A 55 0.06 -5.53 -8.05
N ALA A 56 -1.10 -6.16 -7.89
CA ALA A 56 -1.26 -7.22 -6.91
C ALA A 56 -2.09 -8.38 -7.46
N THR A 57 -1.66 -9.60 -7.16
CA THR A 57 -2.48 -10.81 -7.29
C THR A 57 -3.42 -10.95 -6.09
N LYS A 58 -4.43 -11.81 -6.21
CA LYS A 58 -5.25 -12.25 -5.07
C LYS A 58 -4.43 -12.86 -3.94
N ALA A 59 -3.32 -13.53 -4.26
CA ALA A 59 -2.41 -14.09 -3.27
C ALA A 59 -1.72 -12.99 -2.45
N ILE A 60 -1.30 -11.90 -3.09
CA ILE A 60 -0.76 -10.72 -2.39
C ILE A 60 -1.82 -10.11 -1.47
N ILE A 61 -3.05 -9.91 -1.95
CA ILE A 61 -4.13 -9.36 -1.12
C ILE A 61 -4.41 -10.26 0.09
N SER A 62 -4.41 -11.58 -0.11
CA SER A 62 -4.63 -12.55 0.96
C SER A 62 -3.51 -12.54 2.01
N ALA A 63 -2.26 -12.38 1.58
CA ALA A 63 -1.10 -12.33 2.47
C ALA A 63 -1.00 -11.01 3.24
N TYR A 64 -1.42 -9.90 2.62
CA TYR A 64 -1.38 -8.55 3.19
C TYR A 64 -2.81 -8.07 3.46
N ALA A 65 -3.41 -8.59 4.52
CA ALA A 65 -4.84 -8.43 4.84
C ALA A 65 -5.36 -6.98 5.01
N TYR A 66 -4.45 -6.00 5.10
CA TYR A 66 -4.81 -4.58 5.11
C TYR A 66 -5.02 -3.99 3.70
N LEU A 67 -4.73 -4.75 2.62
CA LEU A 67 -5.02 -4.35 1.26
C LEU A 67 -6.44 -4.72 0.85
N THR A 68 -7.01 -3.94 -0.06
CA THR A 68 -8.30 -4.24 -0.70
C THR A 68 -8.16 -4.25 -2.22
N GLU A 69 -9.00 -5.01 -2.92
CA GLU A 69 -9.03 -5.06 -4.39
C GLU A 69 -9.23 -3.65 -5.00
N GLU A 70 -10.02 -2.80 -4.35
CA GLU A 70 -10.27 -1.43 -4.80
C GLU A 70 -9.03 -0.54 -4.77
N ALA A 71 -8.12 -0.76 -3.82
CA ALA A 71 -6.91 0.03 -3.61
C ALA A 71 -5.70 -0.49 -4.40
N VAL A 72 -5.85 -1.52 -5.23
CA VAL A 72 -4.76 -2.08 -6.04
C VAL A 72 -5.11 -2.12 -7.52
N TRP A 73 -4.08 -2.27 -8.34
CA TRP A 73 -4.22 -2.77 -9.69
C TRP A 73 -4.27 -4.30 -9.62
N LEU A 74 -5.48 -4.84 -9.47
CA LEU A 74 -5.68 -6.28 -9.43
C LEU A 74 -5.28 -6.90 -10.77
N GLN A 75 -4.43 -7.91 -10.66
CA GLN A 75 -3.98 -8.78 -11.74
C GLN A 75 -4.95 -9.94 -11.92
N ASP A 76 -5.46 -10.11 -13.14
CA ASP A 76 -6.25 -11.28 -13.50
C ASP A 76 -5.36 -12.54 -13.60
N GLU A 77 -5.97 -13.73 -13.48
CA GLU A 77 -5.22 -15.01 -13.46
C GLU A 77 -4.43 -15.28 -14.74
N SER A 78 -4.83 -14.67 -15.87
CA SER A 78 -4.16 -14.76 -17.16
C SER A 78 -3.19 -13.60 -17.44
N GLU A 79 -3.15 -12.57 -16.59
CA GLU A 79 -2.31 -11.39 -16.79
C GLU A 79 -0.92 -11.59 -16.15
N THR A 80 0.12 -11.10 -16.82
CA THR A 80 1.42 -10.80 -16.21
C THR A 80 1.42 -9.37 -15.63
N ASP A 81 2.41 -9.02 -14.82
CA ASP A 81 2.53 -7.66 -14.27
C ASP A 81 2.61 -6.61 -15.39
N PHE A 82 3.23 -6.96 -16.53
CA PHE A 82 3.31 -6.09 -17.70
C PHE A 82 1.98 -5.93 -18.43
N ASP A 83 1.12 -6.94 -18.43
CA ASP A 83 -0.23 -6.84 -19.00
C ASP A 83 -1.08 -5.85 -18.18
N VAL A 84 -0.98 -5.92 -16.86
CA VAL A 84 -1.63 -4.97 -15.94
C VAL A 84 -1.14 -3.55 -16.23
N ILE A 85 0.18 -3.33 -16.32
CA ILE A 85 0.73 -2.02 -16.64
C ILE A 85 0.31 -1.54 -18.03
N GLY A 86 0.31 -2.42 -19.03
CA GLY A 86 -0.17 -2.11 -20.37
C GLY A 86 -1.63 -1.64 -20.37
N ARG A 87 -2.48 -2.28 -19.58
CA ARG A 87 -3.88 -1.88 -19.35
C ARG A 87 -3.97 -0.52 -18.63
N VAL A 88 -3.21 -0.32 -17.54
CA VAL A 88 -3.17 0.96 -16.80
C VAL A 88 -2.69 2.13 -17.67
N LEU A 89 -1.69 1.90 -18.54
CA LEU A 89 -1.18 2.90 -19.47
C LEU A 89 -2.18 3.32 -20.55
N ARG A 90 -3.20 2.49 -20.82
CA ARG A 90 -4.31 2.83 -21.73
C ARG A 90 -5.46 3.55 -21.03
N MET A 91 -5.50 3.54 -19.69
CA MET A 91 -6.52 4.26 -18.92
C MET A 91 -6.30 5.77 -18.97
N SER A 92 -7.37 6.53 -18.70
CA SER A 92 -7.27 7.98 -18.56
C SER A 92 -6.46 8.38 -17.32
N ASN A 93 -5.97 9.63 -17.29
CA ASN A 93 -5.34 10.17 -16.09
C ASN A 93 -6.32 10.25 -14.90
N GLU A 94 -7.62 10.41 -15.18
CA GLU A 94 -8.66 10.44 -14.16
C GLU A 94 -8.81 9.08 -13.48
N ASP A 95 -8.82 7.98 -14.25
CA ASP A 95 -8.91 6.62 -13.72
C ASP A 95 -7.68 6.28 -12.85
N ARG A 96 -6.48 6.64 -13.31
CA ARG A 96 -5.25 6.44 -12.53
C ARG A 96 -5.28 7.23 -11.23
N LYS A 97 -5.73 8.49 -11.29
CA LYS A 97 -5.86 9.35 -10.10
C LYS A 97 -6.93 8.82 -9.16
N ALA A 98 -8.05 8.33 -9.68
CA ALA A 98 -9.11 7.71 -8.89
C ALA A 98 -8.57 6.50 -8.12
N LYS A 99 -7.72 5.68 -8.74
CA LYS A 99 -7.06 4.57 -8.03
C LYS A 99 -6.14 5.05 -6.92
N SER A 100 -5.30 6.07 -7.14
CA SER A 100 -4.50 6.68 -6.06
C SER A 100 -5.37 7.24 -4.92
N THR A 101 -6.55 7.79 -5.24
CA THR A 101 -7.53 8.21 -4.23
C THR A 101 -8.00 7.02 -3.39
N LYS A 102 -8.33 5.88 -4.01
CA LYS A 102 -8.70 4.65 -3.28
C LYS A 102 -7.61 4.15 -2.33
N VAL A 103 -6.34 4.22 -2.72
CA VAL A 103 -5.22 3.90 -1.82
C VAL A 103 -5.19 4.84 -0.61
N ARG A 104 -5.39 6.14 -0.84
CA ARG A 104 -5.37 7.16 0.23
C ARG A 104 -6.56 7.04 1.17
N GLU A 105 -7.73 6.70 0.64
CA GLU A 105 -8.94 6.38 1.42
C GLU A 105 -8.66 5.18 2.34
N LEU A 106 -8.16 4.07 1.79
CA LEU A 106 -7.80 2.88 2.57
C LEU A 106 -6.76 3.19 3.65
N ARG A 107 -5.72 3.96 3.30
CA ARG A 107 -4.71 4.41 4.26
C ARG A 107 -5.34 5.19 5.41
N GLN A 108 -6.26 6.10 5.12
CA GLN A 108 -6.93 6.88 6.16
C GLN A 108 -7.81 6.00 7.05
N GLN A 109 -8.56 5.06 6.46
CA GLN A 109 -9.37 4.09 7.21
C GLN A 109 -8.52 3.31 8.21
N ILE A 110 -7.37 2.78 7.78
CA ILE A 110 -6.44 2.04 8.66
C ILE A 110 -5.90 2.94 9.79
N ILE A 111 -5.58 4.21 9.50
CA ILE A 111 -5.13 5.16 10.53
C ILE A 111 -6.23 5.38 11.57
N ASP A 112 -7.47 5.62 11.12
CA ASP A 112 -8.60 5.88 12.01
C ASP A 112 -8.94 4.66 12.87
N GLU A 113 -8.90 3.45 12.30
CA GLU A 113 -9.05 2.19 13.02
C GLU A 113 -7.94 2.00 14.06
N ASN A 114 -6.68 2.26 13.70
CA ASN A 114 -5.55 2.16 14.62
C ASN A 114 -5.68 3.14 15.79
N ILE A 115 -6.13 4.38 15.56
CA ILE A 115 -6.39 5.37 16.61
C ILE A 115 -7.47 4.84 17.58
N ASN A 116 -8.56 4.29 17.03
CA ASN A 116 -9.64 3.73 17.83
C ASN A 116 -9.19 2.53 18.69
N LEU A 117 -8.43 1.61 18.10
CA LEU A 117 -7.87 0.45 18.79
C LEU A 117 -6.88 0.87 19.89
N ALA A 118 -5.95 1.78 19.58
CA ALA A 118 -4.99 2.28 20.55
C ALA A 118 -5.69 2.97 21.74
N ARG A 119 -6.73 3.78 21.47
CA ARG A 119 -7.55 4.39 22.51
C ARG A 119 -8.23 3.33 23.38
N LYS A 120 -8.86 2.34 22.76
CA LYS A 120 -9.53 1.23 23.46
C LYS A 120 -8.57 0.48 24.37
N TRP A 121 -7.42 0.05 23.85
CA TRP A 121 -6.41 -0.67 24.63
C TRP A 121 -5.85 0.17 25.77
N THR A 122 -5.67 1.47 25.56
CA THR A 122 -5.22 2.39 26.61
C THR A 122 -6.24 2.46 27.76
N LEU A 123 -7.53 2.60 27.44
CA LEU A 123 -8.60 2.63 28.44
C LEU A 123 -8.72 1.29 29.19
N GLU A 124 -8.60 0.17 28.49
CA GLU A 124 -8.59 -1.17 29.09
C GLU A 124 -7.39 -1.37 30.02
N ALA A 125 -6.21 -0.88 29.64
CA ALA A 125 -5.01 -0.91 30.47
C ALA A 125 -5.20 -0.07 31.74
N PHE A 126 -5.69 1.17 31.62
CA PHE A 126 -5.98 2.05 32.76
C PHE A 126 -6.97 1.43 33.75
N LYS A 127 -8.03 0.79 33.25
CA LYS A 127 -8.98 0.05 34.08
C LYS A 127 -8.31 -1.08 34.87
N LYS A 128 -7.36 -1.80 34.27
CA LYS A 128 -6.63 -2.90 34.94
C LYS A 128 -5.71 -2.40 36.05
N ILE A 129 -5.12 -1.21 35.90
CA ILE A 129 -4.17 -0.65 36.89
C ILE A 129 -4.82 0.35 37.86
N GLY A 130 -6.15 0.47 37.86
CA GLY A 130 -6.89 1.31 38.81
C GLY A 130 -6.78 2.82 38.56
N VAL A 131 -6.35 3.24 37.37
CA VAL A 131 -6.31 4.66 37.00
C VAL A 131 -7.73 5.14 36.67
N ARG A 132 -8.19 6.20 37.35
CA ARG A 132 -9.45 6.87 37.00
C ARG A 132 -9.32 7.53 35.63
N THR A 133 -10.05 7.01 34.66
CA THR A 133 -10.19 7.62 33.35
C THR A 133 -11.35 8.61 33.39
N TYR A 134 -11.10 9.88 33.06
CA TYR A 134 -12.17 10.86 32.85
C TYR A 134 -12.66 10.71 31.41
N SER A 135 -13.96 10.46 31.26
CA SER A 135 -14.68 10.39 29.99
C SER A 135 -14.98 11.78 29.45
#